data_AF-A0A7S1QWV8-F1
#
_entry.id   AF-A0A7S1QWV8-F1
#
_cell.length_a   1.000
_cell.length_b   1.000
_cell.length_c   1.000
_cell.angle_alpha   90.00
_cell.angle_beta   90.00
_cell.angle_gamma   90.00
#
_symmetry.space_group_name_H-M   'P 1'
#
loop_
_entity.id
_entity.type
_entity.pdbx_description
1 polymer ?
#
loop_
_entity_poly.entity_id
_entity_poly.type
_entity_poly.pdbx_seq_one_letter_code
_entity_poly.pdbx_strand_id
1 'polypeptide(L)'
;QALMQALERAPPPEPEKKRGGPCDKCDGPHHEDDCPHFKNKKREVHKDAWEKYGSHAETDSGSDGAAVLSSARIVPQPGDGSCLFHSLAFGLGGSAKAEELRARIADYIAANPEAVVGGNPLKDWVLWDSGLDVQAYARTMRTGSR
;
A
#
# COMPACT_ATOMS: atom_id res chain seq x y z
N GLN A 1 -52.55 -35.57 -0.90
CA GLN A 1 -52.40 -34.33 -0.12
C GLN A 1 -51.25 -34.52 0.86
N ALA A 2 -50.40 -33.49 1.02
CA ALA A 2 -49.40 -33.33 2.09
C ALA A 2 -47.99 -33.97 2.00
N LEU A 3 -47.21 -33.78 0.92
CA LEU A 3 -45.74 -33.96 1.05
C LEU A 3 -44.82 -33.12 0.12
N MET A 4 -45.31 -32.12 -0.62
CA MET A 4 -44.43 -31.25 -1.43
C MET A 4 -44.83 -29.77 -1.33
N GLN A 5 -45.16 -29.31 -0.12
CA GLN A 5 -45.26 -27.89 0.25
C GLN A 5 -44.05 -27.48 1.11
N ALA A 6 -42.84 -27.82 0.67
CA ALA A 6 -41.62 -27.63 1.47
C ALA A 6 -40.50 -26.89 0.71
N LEU A 7 -40.83 -25.97 -0.20
CA LEU A 7 -39.84 -25.16 -0.94
C LEU A 7 -40.12 -23.65 -0.96
N GLU A 8 -40.92 -23.13 -0.04
CA GLU A 8 -41.02 -21.68 0.19
C GLU A 8 -40.45 -21.34 1.57
N ARG A 9 -39.14 -21.51 1.74
CA ARG A 9 -38.43 -20.84 2.84
C ARG A 9 -38.23 -19.39 2.41
N ALA A 10 -38.78 -18.47 3.20
CA ALA A 10 -38.53 -17.05 3.05
C ALA A 10 -37.01 -16.77 2.95
N PRO A 11 -36.60 -15.78 2.13
CA PRO A 11 -35.19 -15.38 2.06
C PRO A 11 -34.70 -15.03 3.47
N PRO A 12 -33.43 -15.35 3.80
CA PRO A 12 -32.85 -14.97 5.08
C PRO A 12 -32.99 -13.45 5.28
N PRO A 13 -33.24 -12.98 6.52
CA PRO A 13 -33.32 -11.55 6.80
C PRO A 13 -32.04 -10.87 6.32
N GLU A 14 -32.19 -9.73 5.64
CA GLU A 14 -31.05 -8.91 5.22
C GLU A 14 -30.17 -8.59 6.44
N PRO A 15 -28.83 -8.69 6.32
CA PRO A 15 -27.94 -8.44 7.44
C PRO A 15 -28.16 -7.01 7.96
N GLU A 16 -28.43 -6.89 9.26
CA GLU A 16 -28.63 -5.59 9.91
C GLU A 16 -27.37 -4.73 9.72
N LYS A 17 -27.55 -3.56 9.10
CA LYS A 17 -26.49 -2.57 8.86
C LYS A 17 -25.89 -2.15 10.21
N LYS A 18 -24.60 -2.44 10.42
CA LYS A 18 -23.90 -2.07 11.65
C LYS A 18 -23.82 -0.56 11.74
N ARG A 19 -24.46 0.06 12.73
CA ARG A 19 -24.52 1.53 12.87
C ARG A 19 -23.16 2.21 13.23
N GLY A 20 -22.05 1.48 13.16
CA GLY A 20 -20.71 1.95 13.53
C GLY A 20 -19.61 1.06 12.94
N GLY A 21 -18.45 1.67 12.66
CA GLY A 21 -17.37 1.18 11.78
C GLY A 21 -16.54 -0.02 12.26
N PRO A 22 -15.35 -0.27 11.65
CA PRO A 22 -14.64 0.60 10.68
C PRO A 22 -15.30 0.64 9.29
N CYS A 23 -15.16 1.77 8.60
CA CYS A 23 -15.67 1.96 7.25
C CYS A 23 -14.76 1.29 6.22
N ASP A 24 -15.23 0.27 5.50
CA ASP A 24 -14.46 -0.44 4.48
C ASP A 24 -14.00 0.41 3.27
N LYS A 25 -14.47 1.67 3.18
CA LYS A 25 -14.13 2.61 2.10
C LYS A 25 -12.99 3.57 2.47
N CYS A 26 -12.81 3.91 3.75
CA CYS A 26 -11.84 4.92 4.18
C CYS A 26 -11.25 4.68 5.58
N ASP A 27 -11.52 3.51 6.18
CA ASP A 27 -11.11 3.10 7.54
C ASP A 27 -11.56 4.04 8.67
N GLY A 28 -12.55 4.91 8.40
CA GLY A 28 -13.07 5.88 9.36
C GLY A 28 -14.05 5.27 10.39
N PRO A 29 -14.34 5.98 11.50
CA PRO A 29 -15.19 5.49 12.59
C PRO A 29 -16.69 5.65 12.29
N HIS A 30 -17.13 5.19 11.12
CA HIS A 30 -18.53 5.26 10.65
C HIS A 30 -18.87 4.00 9.83
N HIS A 31 -20.16 3.76 9.58
CA HIS A 31 -20.58 2.68 8.68
C HIS A 31 -20.31 3.06 7.22
N GLU A 32 -20.02 2.08 6.37
CA GLU A 32 -19.66 2.30 4.97
C GLU A 32 -20.68 3.12 4.15
N ASP A 33 -21.97 3.04 4.50
CA ASP A 33 -23.05 3.82 3.88
C ASP A 33 -23.00 5.32 4.23
N ASP A 34 -22.47 5.66 5.41
CA ASP A 34 -22.41 7.03 5.93
C ASP A 34 -21.08 7.72 5.61
N CYS A 35 -20.32 7.18 4.65
CA CYS A 35 -18.99 7.68 4.37
C CYS A 35 -19.00 9.12 3.83
N PRO A 36 -18.40 10.09 4.53
CA PRO A 36 -18.38 11.49 4.09
C PRO A 36 -17.54 11.68 2.81
N HIS A 37 -16.60 10.77 2.57
CA HIS A 37 -15.75 10.75 1.38
C HIS A 37 -16.44 10.08 0.18
N PHE A 38 -17.21 9.02 0.42
CA PHE A 38 -17.78 8.16 -0.62
C PHE A 38 -19.31 8.07 -0.49
N LYS A 39 -19.97 9.22 -0.72
CA LYS A 39 -21.43 9.40 -0.65
C LYS A 39 -22.19 8.36 -1.49
N ASN A 40 -22.67 7.30 -0.85
CA ASN A 40 -23.49 6.23 -1.42
C ASN A 40 -22.93 5.49 -2.63
N LYS A 41 -21.61 5.57 -2.88
CA LYS A 41 -20.96 4.74 -3.90
C LYS A 41 -20.55 3.43 -3.25
N LYS A 42 -20.94 2.29 -3.85
CA LYS A 42 -20.38 0.98 -3.48
C LYS A 42 -18.88 0.99 -3.80
N ARG A 43 -18.06 0.32 -2.99
CA ARG A 43 -16.61 0.15 -3.23
C ARG A 43 -16.35 -0.32 -4.66
N GLU A 44 -17.16 -1.26 -5.11
CA GLU A 44 -17.23 -1.84 -6.45
C GLU A 44 -17.37 -0.81 -7.59
N VAL A 45 -17.81 0.43 -7.35
CA VAL A 45 -18.04 1.45 -8.39
C VAL A 45 -17.09 2.64 -8.22
N HIS A 46 -16.14 2.54 -7.27
CA HIS A 46 -15.16 3.58 -7.07
C HIS A 46 -14.04 3.48 -8.12
N LYS A 47 -13.50 4.63 -8.54
CA LYS A 47 -12.51 4.71 -9.62
C LYS A 47 -11.23 3.95 -9.24
N ASP A 48 -10.84 3.99 -7.97
CA ASP A 48 -9.69 3.23 -7.45
C ASP A 48 -9.89 1.70 -7.51
N ALA A 49 -11.13 1.22 -7.47
CA ALA A 49 -11.47 -0.18 -7.51
C ALA A 49 -11.40 -0.74 -8.94
N TRP A 50 -11.55 0.12 -9.96
CA TRP A 50 -11.51 -0.25 -11.38
C TRP A 50 -10.26 0.23 -12.12
N GLU A 51 -9.50 1.20 -11.61
CA GLU A 51 -8.24 1.62 -12.26
C GLU A 51 -7.24 0.45 -12.42
N LYS A 52 -7.41 -0.62 -11.63
CA LYS A 52 -6.65 -1.87 -11.76
C LYS A 52 -7.48 -3.08 -12.21
N TYR A 53 -8.81 -2.95 -12.38
CA TYR A 53 -9.69 -4.04 -12.81
C TYR A 53 -10.13 -3.77 -14.25
N GLY A 54 -9.43 -4.38 -15.20
CA GLY A 54 -9.70 -4.25 -16.63
C GLY A 54 -8.69 -3.41 -17.41
N SER A 55 -7.71 -2.78 -16.75
CA SER A 55 -6.46 -2.38 -17.42
C SER A 55 -5.61 -3.63 -17.70
N HIS A 56 -6.04 -4.39 -18.71
CA HIS A 56 -5.13 -5.14 -19.56
C HIS A 56 -4.25 -4.16 -20.35
N ALA A 57 -3.48 -3.31 -19.65
CA ALA A 57 -2.16 -3.03 -20.13
C ALA A 57 -1.38 -4.31 -19.89
N GLU A 58 -0.73 -4.82 -20.93
CA GLU A 58 0.06 -6.05 -20.95
C GLU A 58 1.17 -6.02 -19.88
N THR A 59 0.84 -6.18 -18.60
CA THR A 59 1.65 -7.02 -17.75
C THR A 59 1.21 -8.43 -18.05
N ASP A 60 1.87 -9.00 -19.04
CA ASP A 60 2.03 -10.42 -19.23
C ASP A 60 2.51 -11.06 -17.91
N SER A 61 1.59 -11.28 -16.97
CA SER A 61 1.71 -12.23 -15.86
C SER A 61 1.45 -13.65 -16.37
N GLY A 62 1.97 -13.93 -17.57
CA GLY A 62 1.96 -15.18 -18.30
C GLY A 62 3.28 -15.44 -19.04
N SER A 63 4.33 -14.66 -18.78
CA SER A 63 5.69 -15.09 -19.12
C SER A 63 6.15 -16.13 -18.09
N ASP A 64 6.11 -17.38 -18.53
CA ASP A 64 6.80 -18.55 -18.02
C ASP A 64 8.33 -18.33 -18.09
N GLY A 65 8.79 -17.31 -17.36
CA GLY A 65 10.09 -16.68 -17.56
C GLY A 65 10.49 -15.77 -16.39
N ALA A 66 10.06 -16.10 -15.16
CA ALA A 66 10.72 -15.55 -13.98
C ALA A 66 12.21 -15.88 -14.11
N ALA A 67 13.05 -14.86 -14.27
CA ALA A 67 14.48 -15.06 -14.41
C ALA A 67 14.97 -15.87 -13.20
N VAL A 68 15.28 -17.15 -13.43
CA VAL A 68 15.78 -18.01 -12.38
C VAL A 68 17.19 -17.54 -12.07
N LEU A 69 17.35 -16.86 -10.94
CA LEU A 69 18.64 -16.48 -10.40
C LEU A 69 19.36 -17.76 -9.92
N SER A 70 20.07 -18.42 -10.83
CA SER A 70 20.76 -19.70 -10.56
C SER A 70 22.06 -19.55 -9.75
N SER A 71 22.58 -18.32 -9.59
CA SER A 71 23.85 -18.04 -8.91
C SER A 71 23.79 -16.79 -8.04
N ALA A 72 22.64 -16.53 -7.41
CA ALA A 72 22.53 -15.48 -6.42
C ALA A 72 23.25 -15.87 -5.12
N ARG A 73 23.90 -14.88 -4.49
CA ARG A 73 24.50 -15.02 -3.17
C ARG A 73 23.71 -14.17 -2.17
N ILE A 74 23.29 -14.79 -1.07
CA ILE A 74 22.74 -14.06 0.08
C ILE A 74 23.90 -13.42 0.84
N VAL A 75 23.81 -12.10 1.06
CA VAL A 75 24.77 -11.34 1.86
C VAL A 75 24.05 -10.85 3.12
N PRO A 76 24.37 -11.41 4.30
CA PRO A 76 23.77 -10.98 5.56
C PRO A 76 24.01 -9.49 5.81
N GLN A 77 22.98 -8.78 6.27
CA GLN A 77 23.06 -7.38 6.66
C GLN A 77 22.84 -7.22 8.17
N PRO A 78 23.33 -6.13 8.79
CA PRO A 78 23.07 -5.81 10.19
C PRO A 78 21.56 -5.71 10.51
N GLY A 79 21.18 -6.16 11.71
CA GLY A 79 19.81 -6.14 12.24
C GLY A 79 19.47 -4.91 13.07
N ASP A 80 19.96 -3.73 12.67
CA ASP A 80 19.89 -2.47 13.42
C ASP A 80 18.71 -1.56 13.01
N GLY A 81 17.71 -2.11 12.30
CA GLY A 81 16.59 -1.32 11.76
C GLY A 81 16.93 -0.49 10.51
N SER A 82 18.13 -0.66 9.95
CA SER A 82 18.56 -0.03 8.70
C SER A 82 18.93 -1.04 7.60
N CYS A 83 18.43 -2.28 7.69
CA CYS A 83 18.75 -3.39 6.78
C CYS A 83 18.54 -3.08 5.29
N LEU A 84 17.51 -2.29 4.94
CA LEU A 84 17.29 -1.83 3.57
C LEU A 84 18.47 -0.98 3.08
N PHE A 85 18.93 -0.04 3.90
CA PHE A 85 20.02 0.88 3.55
C PHE A 85 21.36 0.15 3.51
N HIS A 86 21.59 -0.82 4.39
CA HIS A 86 22.75 -1.72 4.30
C HIS A 86 22.75 -2.51 2.99
N SER A 87 21.60 -3.09 2.62
CA SER A 87 21.45 -3.84 1.36
C SER A 87 21.71 -2.95 0.13
N LEU A 88 21.15 -1.75 0.11
CA LEU A 88 21.33 -0.80 -0.99
C LEU A 88 22.77 -0.29 -1.07
N ALA A 89 23.37 0.06 0.06
CA ALA A 89 24.77 0.48 0.12
C ALA A 89 25.69 -0.61 -0.43
N PHE A 90 25.46 -1.87 -0.05
CA PHE A 90 26.20 -3.01 -0.59
C PHE A 90 26.01 -3.14 -2.11
N GLY A 91 24.76 -3.09 -2.59
CA GLY A 91 24.44 -3.21 -4.02
C GLY A 91 24.99 -2.07 -4.89
N LEU A 92 25.16 -0.87 -4.33
CA LEU A 92 25.75 0.29 -4.99
C LEU A 92 27.29 0.30 -4.98
N GLY A 93 27.94 -0.79 -4.52
CA GLY A 93 29.40 -0.92 -4.49
C GLY A 93 30.04 -0.53 -3.15
N GLY A 94 29.27 -0.41 -2.07
CA GLY A 94 29.77 -0.26 -0.71
C GLY A 94 30.44 1.08 -0.38
N SER A 95 30.34 2.09 -1.26
CA SER A 95 31.03 3.37 -1.09
C SER A 95 30.40 4.30 -0.06
N ALA A 96 29.15 4.05 0.34
CA ALA A 96 28.43 4.83 1.35
C ALA A 96 28.04 3.95 2.53
N LYS A 97 28.08 4.50 3.74
CA LYS A 97 27.51 3.83 4.91
C LYS A 97 25.98 3.87 4.85
N ALA A 98 25.31 2.90 5.47
CA ALA A 98 23.85 2.82 5.46
C ALA A 98 23.19 4.08 6.02
N GLU A 99 23.75 4.64 7.08
CA GLU A 99 23.26 5.85 7.74
C GLU A 99 23.43 7.09 6.84
N GLU A 100 24.55 7.19 6.14
CA GLU A 100 24.80 8.26 5.16
C GLU A 100 23.84 8.15 3.98
N LEU A 101 23.62 6.94 3.46
CA LEU A 101 22.68 6.69 2.38
C LEU A 101 21.25 7.03 2.81
N ARG A 102 20.85 6.60 4.01
CA ARG A 102 19.55 6.92 4.61
C ARG A 102 19.34 8.43 4.72
N ALA A 103 20.33 9.14 5.26
CA ALA A 103 20.30 10.59 5.39
C ALA A 103 20.19 11.30 4.04
N ARG A 104 20.94 10.85 3.02
CA ARG A 104 20.87 11.41 1.67
C ARG A 104 19.51 11.18 1.00
N ILE A 105 18.90 10.02 1.21
CA ILE A 105 17.55 9.73 0.71
C ILE A 105 16.53 10.63 1.42
N ALA A 106 16.64 10.80 2.74
CA ALA A 106 15.79 11.74 3.48
C ALA A 106 15.89 13.16 2.93
N ASP A 107 17.10 13.65 2.69
CA ASP A 107 17.35 14.99 2.12
C ASP A 107 16.77 15.11 0.71
N TYR A 108 16.90 14.05 -0.10
CA TYR A 108 16.32 14.02 -1.44
C TYR A 108 14.80 14.12 -1.40
N ILE A 109 14.14 13.35 -0.54
CA ILE A 109 12.68 13.38 -0.36
C ILE A 109 12.23 14.77 0.10
N ALA A 110 12.94 15.36 1.07
CA ALA A 110 12.66 16.70 1.59
C ALA A 110 12.78 17.80 0.52
N ALA A 111 13.80 17.72 -0.34
CA ALA A 111 14.06 18.71 -1.36
C ALA A 111 13.20 18.54 -2.62
N ASN A 112 12.65 17.35 -2.85
CA ASN A 112 11.94 17.01 -4.09
C ASN A 112 10.54 16.42 -3.83
N PRO A 113 9.64 17.11 -3.11
CA PRO A 113 8.31 16.59 -2.79
C PRO A 113 7.46 16.29 -4.03
N GLU A 114 7.72 16.98 -5.14
CA GLU A 114 7.00 16.83 -6.41
C GLU A 114 7.62 15.77 -7.35
N ALA A 115 8.75 15.15 -6.99
CA ALA A 115 9.34 14.12 -7.82
C ALA A 115 8.36 12.94 -7.96
N VAL A 116 8.13 12.49 -9.20
CA VAL A 116 7.15 11.44 -9.49
C VAL A 116 7.79 10.07 -9.42
N VAL A 117 7.23 9.19 -8.59
CA VAL A 117 7.60 7.78 -8.46
C VAL A 117 6.33 6.96 -8.59
N GLY A 118 6.32 5.93 -9.45
CA GLY A 118 5.12 5.10 -9.64
C GLY A 118 3.86 5.89 -10.01
N GLY A 119 4.01 6.98 -10.77
CA GLY A 119 2.91 7.82 -11.24
C GLY A 119 2.39 8.88 -10.26
N ASN A 120 2.87 8.92 -9.01
CA ASN A 120 2.46 9.91 -8.01
C ASN A 120 3.66 10.70 -7.44
N PRO A 121 3.47 11.96 -7.03
CA PRO A 121 4.47 12.72 -6.28
C PRO A 121 4.93 12.02 -5.01
N LEU A 122 6.21 12.18 -4.65
CA LEU A 122 6.77 11.65 -3.41
C LEU A 122 6.00 12.10 -2.17
N LYS A 123 5.53 13.34 -2.13
CA LYS A 123 4.76 13.85 -1.00
C LYS A 123 3.48 13.07 -0.73
N ASP A 124 2.84 12.55 -1.78
CA ASP A 124 1.60 11.80 -1.66
C ASP A 124 1.89 10.41 -1.12
N TRP A 125 2.95 9.75 -1.61
CA TRP A 125 3.43 8.49 -1.04
C TRP A 125 3.78 8.63 0.44
N VAL A 126 4.49 9.70 0.82
CA VAL A 126 4.84 9.98 2.21
C VAL A 126 3.59 10.16 3.07
N LEU A 127 2.62 10.95 2.59
CA LEU A 127 1.37 11.18 3.31
C LEU A 127 0.58 9.88 3.50
N TRP A 128 0.47 9.06 2.46
CA TRP A 128 -0.29 7.80 2.52
C TRP A 128 0.36 6.74 3.41
N ASP A 129 1.70 6.65 3.41
CA ASP A 129 2.44 5.67 4.21
C ASP A 129 2.54 6.07 5.69
N SER A 130 2.80 7.35 5.96
CA SER A 130 3.18 7.81 7.31
C SER A 130 2.19 8.75 7.98
N GLY A 131 1.25 9.34 7.22
CA GLY A 131 0.37 10.41 7.72
C GLY A 131 1.10 11.73 8.03
N LEU A 132 2.39 11.84 7.70
CA LEU A 132 3.21 13.03 7.96
C LEU A 132 3.36 13.90 6.72
N ASP A 133 3.71 15.16 6.92
CA ASP A 133 4.26 15.98 5.85
C ASP A 133 5.69 15.54 5.50
N VAL A 134 6.13 15.90 4.29
CA VAL A 134 7.43 15.50 3.74
C VAL A 134 8.62 15.89 4.63
N GLN A 135 8.56 17.06 5.27
CA GLN A 135 9.67 17.53 6.11
C GLN A 135 9.71 16.77 7.43
N ALA A 136 8.56 16.53 8.05
CA ALA A 136 8.47 15.70 9.25
C ALA A 136 8.91 14.26 8.98
N TYR A 137 8.45 13.66 7.88
CA TYR A 137 8.87 12.33 7.46
C TYR A 137 10.38 12.26 7.24
N ALA A 138 10.96 13.19 6.47
CA ALA A 138 12.39 13.19 6.19
C ALA A 138 13.24 13.32 7.47
N ARG A 139 12.83 14.16 8.43
CA ARG A 139 13.53 14.28 9.73
C ARG A 139 13.54 12.95 10.49
N THR A 140 12.40 12.26 10.59
CA THR A 140 12.30 10.96 11.26
C THR A 140 13.07 9.88 10.49
N MET A 141 12.92 9.85 9.17
CA MET A 141 13.58 8.89 8.29
C MET A 141 15.10 9.03 8.38
N ARG A 142 15.64 10.24 8.49
CA ARG A 142 17.09 10.51 8.61
C ARG A 142 17.74 9.78 9.79
N THR A 143 17.09 9.74 10.95
CA THR A 143 17.66 9.16 12.18
C THR A 143 17.32 7.69 12.39
N GLY A 144 16.31 7.18 11.68
CA GLY A 144 15.79 5.84 11.90
C GLY A 144 14.78 5.75 13.05
N SER A 145 13.97 4.69 13.02
CA SER A 145 13.05 4.35 14.10
C SER A 145 13.88 3.81 15.27
N ARG A 146 13.75 4.46 16.44
CA ARG A 146 14.23 3.90 17.70
C ARG A 146 13.25 2.86 18.23
#